data_AF-A0AAW9KUG9-F1
#
_entry.id   AF-A0AAW9KUG9-F1
#
_cell.length_a   1.000
_cell.length_b   1.000
_cell.length_c   1.000
_cell.angle_alpha   90.00
_cell.angle_beta   90.00
_cell.angle_gamma   90.00
#
_symmetry.space_group_name_H-M   'P 1'
#
loop_
_entity.id
_entity.type
_entity.pdbx_description
1 polymer ?
#
loop_
_entity_poly.entity_id
_entity_poly.type
_entity_poly.pdbx_seq_one_letter_code
_entity_poly.pdbx_strand_id
1 'polypeptide(L)'
;MLKGFKEFIAQGNALELAVAVIIGGAFSPIVDAITKVIMTILGQIIGQPNFDSVGQFKIFASADKFVQPGTIITAVVNFLLVAAAVYFAIVLPMNKLKERLAKQKAEEEAKEVTDVELLTEIRDLLSANAAKQ
;
A
#
# COMPACT_ATOMS: atom_id res chain seq x y z
N MET A 1 11.98 29.06 20.98
CA MET A 1 10.98 27.97 20.91
C MET A 1 10.23 27.97 19.58
N LEU A 2 9.34 28.94 19.30
CA LEU A 2 8.56 28.99 18.04
C LEU A 2 9.41 29.07 16.75
N LYS A 3 10.55 29.79 16.78
CA LYS A 3 11.45 29.88 15.62
C LYS A 3 12.16 28.55 15.31
N GLY A 4 12.64 27.86 16.35
CA GLY A 4 13.25 26.52 16.22
C GLY A 4 12.24 25.43 15.85
N PHE A 5 10.99 25.55 16.29
CA PHE A 5 9.89 24.67 15.85
C PHE A 5 9.57 24.88 14.36
N LYS A 6 9.56 26.13 13.88
CA LYS A 6 9.40 26.44 12.46
C LYS A 6 10.57 25.90 11.63
N GLU A 7 11.80 26.02 12.09
CA GLU A 7 12.99 25.45 11.42
C GLU A 7 12.96 23.91 11.39
N PHE A 8 12.46 23.26 12.43
CA PHE A 8 12.28 21.80 12.46
C PHE A 8 11.22 21.30 11.48
N ILE A 9 10.05 21.95 11.40
CA ILE A 9 9.03 21.61 10.39
C ILE A 9 9.53 21.90 8.97
N ALA A 10 10.31 22.98 8.80
CA ALA A 10 10.88 23.36 7.51
C ALA A 10 11.92 22.36 6.96
N GLN A 11 12.43 21.43 7.78
CA GLN A 11 13.31 20.34 7.33
C GLN A 11 12.57 19.26 6.51
N GLY A 12 11.24 19.37 6.30
CA GLY A 12 10.46 18.53 5.38
C GLY A 12 10.16 17.12 5.90
N ASN A 13 11.15 16.43 6.47
CA ASN A 13 11.02 15.08 7.01
C ASN A 13 9.94 14.96 8.11
N ALA A 14 9.84 15.97 8.98
CA ALA A 14 8.83 16.00 10.04
C ALA A 14 7.40 16.20 9.49
N LEU A 15 7.26 17.01 8.43
CA LEU A 15 5.97 17.27 7.80
C LEU A 15 5.46 16.02 7.06
N GLU A 16 6.33 15.36 6.29
CA GLU A 16 5.98 14.16 5.53
C GLU A 16 5.58 13.00 6.46
N LEU A 17 6.32 12.79 7.55
CA LEU A 17 5.97 11.82 8.60
C LEU A 17 4.66 12.17 9.30
N ALA A 18 4.42 13.45 9.63
CA ALA A 18 3.18 13.88 10.27
C ALA A 18 1.96 13.61 9.37
N VAL A 19 2.07 13.93 8.08
CA VAL A 19 1.02 13.66 7.09
C VAL A 19 0.78 12.16 6.95
N ALA A 20 1.84 11.34 6.88
CA ALA A 20 1.71 9.89 6.79
C ALA A 20 0.97 9.30 8.00
N VAL A 21 1.29 9.73 9.22
CA VAL A 21 0.64 9.26 10.45
C VAL A 21 -0.83 9.69 10.51
N ILE A 22 -1.14 10.94 10.16
CA ILE A 22 -2.52 11.45 10.16
C ILE A 22 -3.38 10.68 9.14
N ILE A 23 -2.88 10.50 7.92
CA ILE A 23 -3.60 9.76 6.87
C ILE A 23 -3.76 8.29 7.26
N GLY A 24 -2.71 7.66 7.81
CA GLY A 24 -2.79 6.28 8.29
C GLY A 24 -3.85 6.10 9.38
N GLY A 25 -3.87 7.00 10.37
CA GLY A 25 -4.89 7.00 11.43
C GLY A 25 -6.30 7.24 10.91
N ALA A 26 -6.48 8.12 9.92
CA ALA A 26 -7.77 8.39 9.30
C ALA A 26 -8.31 7.22 8.45
N PHE A 27 -7.43 6.38 7.91
CA PHE A 27 -7.82 5.22 7.11
C PHE A 27 -8.21 4.00 7.92
N SER A 28 -7.67 3.81 9.13
CA SER A 28 -7.96 2.64 9.98
C SER A 28 -9.46 2.39 10.16
N PRO A 29 -10.30 3.39 10.50
CA PRO A 29 -11.74 3.18 10.69
C PRO A 29 -12.47 2.69 9.43
N ILE A 30 -11.99 3.08 8.25
CA ILE A 30 -12.56 2.66 6.96
C ILE A 30 -12.29 1.16 6.76
N VAL A 31 -11.07 0.73 7.02
CA VAL A 31 -10.69 -0.68 6.91
C VAL A 31 -11.40 -1.52 7.98
N ASP A 32 -11.52 -0.99 9.20
CA ASP A 32 -12.27 -1.63 10.29
C ASP A 32 -13.76 -1.80 9.94
N ALA A 33 -14.38 -0.83 9.26
CA ALA A 33 -15.76 -0.95 8.79
C ALA A 33 -15.91 -2.07 7.75
N ILE A 34 -14.99 -2.15 6.78
CA ILE A 34 -15.01 -3.19 5.73
C ILE A 34 -14.81 -4.58 6.34
N THR A 35 -13.81 -4.72 7.21
CA THR A 35 -13.49 -6.01 7.88
C THR A 35 -14.65 -6.48 8.75
N LYS A 36 -15.32 -5.56 9.46
CA LYS A 36 -16.52 -5.89 10.24
C LYS A 36 -17.67 -6.40 9.37
N VAL A 37 -17.89 -5.82 8.19
CA VAL A 37 -18.90 -6.31 7.24
C VAL A 37 -18.56 -7.71 6.76
N ILE A 38 -17.30 -7.95 6.38
CA ILE A 38 -16.83 -9.28 5.95
C ILE A 38 -16.99 -10.30 7.08
N MET A 39 -16.57 -9.97 8.31
CA MET A 39 -16.73 -10.83 9.48
C MET A 39 -18.18 -11.14 9.80
N THR A 40 -19.08 -10.15 9.66
CA THR A 40 -20.52 -10.36 9.87
C THR A 40 -21.08 -11.36 8.85
N ILE A 41 -20.68 -11.24 7.57
CA ILE A 41 -21.10 -12.17 6.51
C ILE A 41 -20.54 -13.57 6.78
N LEU A 42 -19.24 -13.68 7.09
CA LEU A 42 -18.62 -14.96 7.46
C LEU A 42 -19.32 -15.58 8.68
N GLY A 43 -19.69 -14.77 9.66
CA GLY A 43 -20.37 -15.23 10.85
C GLY A 43 -21.80 -15.69 10.61
N GLN A 44 -22.51 -15.09 9.66
CA GLN A 44 -23.82 -15.59 9.22
C GLN A 44 -23.73 -16.95 8.52
N ILE A 45 -22.62 -17.22 7.81
CA ILE A 45 -22.41 -18.50 7.13
C ILE A 45 -21.99 -19.60 8.11
N ILE A 46 -21.11 -19.28 9.06
CA ILE A 46 -20.52 -20.24 10.01
C ILE A 46 -21.41 -20.41 11.26
N GLY A 47 -22.38 -19.52 11.49
CA GLY A 47 -23.30 -19.54 12.62
C GLY A 47 -22.73 -18.92 13.92
N GLN A 48 -21.48 -18.43 13.89
CA GLN A 48 -20.83 -17.71 14.98
C GLN A 48 -20.24 -16.39 14.43
N PRO A 49 -20.55 -15.22 15.02
CA PRO A 49 -20.08 -13.92 14.52
C PRO A 49 -18.56 -13.73 14.59
N ASN A 50 -17.88 -14.54 15.41
CA ASN A 50 -16.44 -14.55 15.59
C ASN A 50 -15.98 -15.93 16.09
N PHE A 51 -14.68 -16.11 16.25
CA PHE A 51 -14.10 -17.35 16.76
C PHE A 51 -13.90 -17.34 18.27
N ASP A 52 -14.41 -16.34 19.00
CA ASP A 52 -14.08 -16.12 20.43
C ASP A 52 -14.54 -17.29 21.31
N SER A 53 -15.68 -17.90 20.97
CA SER A 53 -16.25 -19.06 21.67
C SER A 53 -15.48 -20.36 21.43
N VAL A 54 -14.57 -20.39 20.46
CA VAL A 54 -13.81 -21.60 20.10
C VAL A 54 -12.87 -21.96 21.24
N GLY A 55 -13.05 -23.17 21.78
CA GLY A 55 -12.21 -23.69 22.86
C GLY A 55 -12.39 -22.96 24.18
N GLN A 56 -13.53 -22.30 24.41
CA GLN A 56 -13.77 -21.60 25.68
C GLN A 56 -13.82 -22.59 26.86
N PHE A 57 -13.14 -22.24 27.95
CA PHE A 57 -13.14 -23.06 29.17
C PHE A 57 -13.14 -22.18 30.41
N LYS A 58 -13.58 -22.74 31.54
CA LYS A 58 -13.48 -22.09 32.85
C LYS A 58 -12.28 -22.67 33.60
N ILE A 59 -11.44 -21.81 34.18
CA ILE A 59 -10.30 -22.25 34.99
C ILE A 59 -10.77 -22.89 36.30
N PHE A 60 -11.84 -22.34 36.89
CA PHE A 60 -12.47 -22.87 38.11
C PHE A 60 -13.97 -23.03 37.88
N ALA A 61 -14.60 -24.01 38.53
CA ALA A 61 -16.04 -24.21 38.46
C ALA A 61 -16.83 -22.97 38.93
N SER A 62 -16.26 -22.20 39.85
CA SER A 62 -16.80 -20.94 40.40
C SER A 62 -16.42 -19.70 39.60
N ALA A 63 -15.75 -19.83 38.45
CA ALA A 63 -15.36 -18.67 37.67
C ALA A 63 -16.54 -18.07 36.89
N ASP A 64 -16.74 -16.75 37.06
CA ASP A 64 -17.76 -15.98 36.35
C ASP A 64 -17.39 -15.70 34.89
N LYS A 65 -16.10 -15.79 34.53
CA LYS A 65 -15.60 -15.49 33.19
C LYS A 65 -14.99 -16.73 32.54
N PHE A 66 -15.27 -16.90 31.25
CA PHE A 66 -14.62 -17.90 30.41
C PHE A 66 -13.28 -17.40 29.90
N VAL A 67 -12.29 -18.28 29.84
CA VAL A 67 -11.09 -18.05 29.04
C VAL A 67 -11.43 -18.37 27.60
N GLN A 68 -11.19 -17.41 26.71
CA GLN A 68 -11.58 -17.47 25.30
C GLN A 68 -10.32 -17.46 24.41
N PRO A 69 -9.61 -18.59 24.27
CA PRO A 69 -8.42 -18.66 23.42
C PRO A 69 -8.75 -18.37 21.95
N GLY A 70 -10.00 -18.62 21.53
CA GLY A 70 -10.51 -18.31 20.21
C GLY A 70 -10.43 -16.82 19.82
N THR A 71 -10.30 -15.90 20.78
CA THR A 71 -10.07 -14.47 20.51
C THR A 71 -8.77 -14.23 19.73
N ILE A 72 -7.77 -15.09 19.90
CA ILE A 72 -6.51 -15.03 19.13
C ILE A 72 -6.79 -15.35 17.65
N ILE A 73 -7.62 -16.36 17.39
CA ILE A 73 -8.02 -16.73 16.01
C ILE A 73 -8.78 -15.56 15.39
N THR A 74 -9.75 -14.99 16.10
CA THR A 74 -10.48 -13.79 15.65
C THR A 74 -9.52 -12.65 15.31
N ALA A 75 -8.54 -12.37 16.17
CA ALA A 75 -7.54 -11.32 15.94
C ALA A 75 -6.68 -11.59 14.69
N VAL A 76 -6.22 -12.82 14.49
CA VAL A 76 -5.43 -13.22 13.33
C VAL A 76 -6.23 -13.09 12.04
N VAL A 77 -7.48 -13.56 12.00
CA VAL A 77 -8.32 -13.45 10.81
C VAL A 77 -8.62 -11.97 10.53
N ASN A 78 -8.92 -11.16 11.56
CA ASN A 78 -9.13 -9.73 11.37
C ASN A 78 -7.88 -9.03 10.81
N PHE A 79 -6.71 -9.34 11.35
CA PHE A 79 -5.43 -8.83 10.85
C PHE A 79 -5.21 -9.19 9.37
N LEU A 80 -5.49 -10.43 8.97
CA LEU A 80 -5.39 -10.86 7.57
C LEU A 80 -6.37 -10.11 6.66
N LEU A 81 -7.61 -9.86 7.12
CA LEU A 81 -8.58 -9.08 6.35
C LEU A 81 -8.14 -7.61 6.19
N VAL A 82 -7.66 -6.98 7.26
CA VAL A 82 -7.09 -5.61 7.21
C VAL A 82 -5.93 -5.57 6.23
N ALA A 83 -4.98 -6.51 6.35
CA ALA A 83 -3.82 -6.59 5.48
C ALA A 83 -4.22 -6.81 4.01
N ALA A 84 -5.19 -7.68 3.75
CA ALA A 84 -5.74 -7.90 2.40
C ALA A 84 -6.40 -6.63 1.86
N ALA A 85 -7.22 -5.94 2.66
CA ALA A 85 -7.87 -4.70 2.26
C ALA A 85 -6.85 -3.62 1.89
N VAL A 86 -5.83 -3.40 2.73
CA VAL A 86 -4.75 -2.43 2.46
C VAL A 86 -3.95 -2.84 1.21
N TYR A 87 -3.64 -4.13 1.07
CA TYR A 87 -2.91 -4.63 -0.09
C TYR A 87 -3.68 -4.42 -1.39
N PHE A 88 -4.95 -4.81 -1.45
CA PHE A 88 -5.76 -4.69 -2.66
C PHE A 88 -6.18 -3.24 -2.97
N ALA A 89 -6.45 -2.42 -1.96
CA ALA A 89 -6.91 -1.04 -2.16
C ALA A 89 -5.78 -0.05 -2.45
N ILE A 90 -4.57 -0.28 -1.90
CA ILE A 90 -3.46 0.67 -1.99
C ILE A 90 -2.27 0.06 -2.72
N VAL A 91 -1.74 -1.06 -2.23
CA VAL A 91 -0.45 -1.60 -2.72
C VAL A 91 -0.57 -2.08 -4.17
N LEU A 92 -1.60 -2.85 -4.49
CA LEU A 92 -1.83 -3.42 -5.81
C LEU A 92 -2.05 -2.35 -6.91
N PRO A 93 -2.94 -1.36 -6.75
CA PRO A 93 -3.09 -0.31 -7.76
C PRO A 93 -1.85 0.58 -7.87
N MET A 94 -1.18 0.87 -6.75
CA MET A 94 0.05 1.65 -6.76
C MET A 94 1.17 0.92 -7.50
N ASN A 95 1.33 -0.38 -7.26
CA ASN A 95 2.32 -1.21 -7.97
C ASN A 95 2.00 -1.29 -9.47
N LYS A 96 0.72 -1.51 -9.84
CA LYS A 96 0.30 -1.49 -11.25
C LYS A 96 0.54 -0.15 -11.92
N LEU A 97 0.28 0.96 -11.23
CA LEU A 97 0.53 2.30 -11.78
C LEU A 97 2.03 2.54 -12.00
N LYS A 98 2.86 2.17 -11.03
CA LYS A 98 4.32 2.26 -11.15
C LYS A 98 4.85 1.44 -12.32
N GLU A 99 4.36 0.22 -12.50
CA GLU A 99 4.71 -0.63 -13.66
C GLU A 99 4.30 0.01 -14.99
N ARG A 100 3.11 0.60 -15.06
CA ARG A 100 2.64 1.30 -16.27
C ARG A 100 3.48 2.53 -16.60
N LEU A 101 3.82 3.33 -15.59
CA LEU A 101 4.68 4.50 -15.77
C LEU A 101 6.10 4.11 -16.16
N ALA A 102 6.66 3.05 -15.57
CA ALA A 102 7.97 2.53 -15.94
C ALA A 102 7.99 2.01 -17.39
N LYS A 103 6.93 1.32 -17.83
CA LYS A 103 6.78 0.87 -19.22
C LYS A 103 6.63 2.03 -20.20
N GLN A 104 5.85 3.05 -19.87
CA GLN A 104 5.69 4.24 -20.70
C GLN A 104 7.01 4.98 -20.87
N LYS A 105 7.79 5.11 -19.79
CA LYS A 105 9.10 5.76 -19.82
C LYS A 105 10.12 4.97 -20.67
N ALA A 106 10.09 3.64 -20.57
CA ALA A 106 10.93 2.77 -21.41
C ALA A 106 10.51 2.79 -22.90
N GLU A 107 9.21 2.94 -23.20
CA GLU A 107 8.73 3.12 -24.58
C GLU A 107 9.05 4.52 -25.15
N GLU A 108 9.09 5.55 -24.31
CA GLU A 108 9.56 6.89 -24.69
C GLU A 108 11.05 6.90 -24.99
N GLU A 109 11.88 6.31 -24.12
CA GLU A 109 13.33 6.15 -24.35
C GLU A 109 13.64 5.28 -25.58
N ALA A 110 12.75 4.36 -25.95
CA ALA A 110 12.87 3.56 -27.17
C ALA A 110 12.32 4.25 -28.43
N LYS A 111 11.53 5.33 -28.29
CA LYS A 111 10.96 6.12 -29.39
C LYS A 111 11.69 7.42 -29.66
N GLU A 112 12.39 7.98 -28.68
CA GLU A 112 13.38 9.02 -28.93
C GLU A 112 14.44 8.40 -29.84
N VAL A 113 14.53 8.90 -31.08
CA VAL A 113 15.56 8.52 -32.07
C VAL A 113 16.87 8.47 -31.30
N THR A 114 17.45 7.28 -31.19
CA THR A 114 18.61 7.11 -30.30
C THR A 114 19.68 8.09 -30.76
N ASP A 115 20.38 8.74 -29.84
CA ASP A 115 21.43 9.71 -30.20
C ASP A 115 22.41 9.12 -31.23
N VAL A 116 22.58 7.80 -31.23
CA VAL A 116 23.34 7.02 -32.22
C VAL A 116 22.74 7.08 -33.63
N GLU A 117 21.43 6.95 -33.79
CA GLU A 117 20.73 7.12 -35.07
C GLU A 117 20.82 8.56 -35.58
N LEU A 118 20.61 9.56 -34.71
CA LEU A 118 20.79 10.97 -35.09
C LEU A 118 22.24 11.28 -35.50
N LEU A 119 23.23 10.77 -34.77
CA LEU A 119 24.64 10.93 -35.12
C LEU A 119 24.99 10.21 -36.43
N THR A 120 24.33 9.08 -36.73
CA THR A 120 24.50 8.36 -38.00
C THR A 120 23.92 9.16 -39.16
N GLU A 121 22.72 9.70 -39.01
CA GLU A 121 22.11 10.59 -40.01
C GLU A 121 22.95 11.85 -40.23
N ILE A 122 23.44 12.48 -39.17
CA ILE A 122 24.31 13.67 -39.27
C ILE A 122 25.62 13.34 -40.01
N ARG A 123 26.26 12.20 -39.71
CA ARG A 123 27.47 11.73 -40.41
C ARG A 123 27.19 11.54 -41.90
N ASP A 124 26.08 10.88 -42.23
CA ASP A 124 25.73 10.56 -43.60
C ASP A 124 25.42 11.84 -44.39
N LEU A 125 24.69 12.78 -43.80
CA LEU A 125 24.44 14.12 -44.37
C LEU A 125 25.73 14.92 -44.58
N LEU A 126 26.67 14.89 -43.62
CA LEU A 126 27.97 15.54 -43.75
C LEU A 126 28.81 14.91 -44.87
N SER A 127 28.83 13.57 -44.96
CA SER A 127 29.55 12.86 -46.02
C SER A 127 29.00 13.17 -47.41
N ALA A 128 27.67 13.25 -47.54
CA ALA A 128 27.00 13.57 -48.79
C ALA A 128 27.25 15.02 -49.22
N ASN A 129 27.38 15.96 -48.28
CA ASN A 129 27.73 17.35 -48.57
C ASN A 129 29.22 17.51 -48.93
N ALA A 130 30.12 16.79 -48.24
CA ALA A 130 31.54 16.79 -48.55
C ALA A 130 31.84 16.20 -49.94
N ALA A 131 31.05 15.22 -50.39
CA ALA A 131 31.15 14.64 -51.74
C ALA A 131 30.58 15.54 -52.86
N LYS A 132 29.85 16.61 -52.50
CA LYS A 132 29.27 17.58 -53.45
C LYS A 132 30.14 18.83 -53.66
N GLN A 133 31.20 19.03 -52.86
CA GLN A 133 32.21 20.08 -53.02
C GLN A 133 33.44 19.53 -53.72
#